data_AF-A0A6I1JLF4-F1
#
_entry.id   AF-A0A6I1JLF4-F1
#
_cell.length_a   1.000
_cell.length_b   1.000
_cell.length_c   1.000
_cell.angle_alpha   90.00
_cell.angle_beta   90.00
_cell.angle_gamma   90.00
#
_symmetry.space_group_name_H-M   'P 1'
#
loop_
_entity.id
_entity.type
_entity.pdbx_description
1 polymer ?
#
loop_
_entity_poly.entity_id
_entity_poly.type
_entity_poly.pdbx_seq_one_letter_code
_entity_poly.pdbx_strand_id
1 'polypeptide(L)'
;AMILITHDLGLAAQYCQRVAVMEQGLVVEEAPPATLFGNPRHPYTKRLVAASPTRNSTVESLVVDAGEPATPTVRVTRRRESEPLLKVSNLVKTFDNGFRGVDDVSFELAPGESLGLVGESGSGKSTISRLVCRLLDHSEGTIAFDGQDIGGIGSREFYRSRFRKDIQIVFQDHGDSLNPRFSAFDCIADPLKLLAGVQDAAELRRQVTECALRVGLPVEFLDRFPHQLSGGQKARVGIARAIAAKPRLLVLDEPTAALDVSVQAVILHLLDHLRRETGLAYLFVSHDLNVVRMMCERTIVLQTGKIVEQGPSDALFSDPASDYARQLIAAIPHFDPEAAMTRARELVPAG
;
A
#
# COMPACT_ATOMS: atom_id res chain seq x y z
N ALA A 1 -15.43 -23.31 23.08
CA ALA A 1 -14.16 -22.55 23.07
C ALA A 1 -13.71 -22.39 21.63
N MET A 2 -13.25 -21.20 21.23
CA MET A 2 -12.79 -20.88 19.88
C MET A 2 -11.36 -20.33 19.99
N ILE A 3 -10.47 -20.73 19.09
CA ILE A 3 -9.13 -20.15 18.95
C ILE A 3 -9.12 -19.33 17.67
N LEU A 4 -8.85 -18.04 17.78
CA LEU A 4 -8.64 -17.14 16.65
C LEU A 4 -7.14 -16.95 16.44
N ILE A 5 -6.66 -17.23 15.23
CA ILE A 5 -5.27 -16.98 14.82
C ILE A 5 -5.31 -15.80 13.84
N THR A 6 -4.70 -14.68 14.23
CA THR A 6 -4.69 -13.45 13.42
C THR A 6 -3.39 -12.68 13.61
N HIS A 7 -3.00 -11.90 12.60
CA HIS A 7 -1.94 -10.90 12.66
C HIS A 7 -2.48 -9.49 12.92
N ASP A 8 -3.81 -9.30 12.83
CA ASP A 8 -4.50 -8.04 13.10
C ASP A 8 -4.80 -7.93 14.61
N LEU A 9 -4.09 -7.00 15.26
CA LEU A 9 -4.23 -6.74 16.70
C LEU A 9 -5.57 -6.09 17.05
N GLY A 10 -6.20 -5.36 16.14
CA GLY A 10 -7.53 -4.77 16.33
C GLY A 10 -8.62 -5.85 16.40
N LEU A 11 -8.57 -6.83 15.51
CA LEU A 11 -9.46 -8.01 15.58
C LEU A 11 -9.24 -8.80 16.87
N ALA A 12 -7.98 -9.05 17.25
CA ALA A 12 -7.67 -9.72 18.51
C ALA A 12 -8.20 -8.94 19.72
N ALA A 13 -8.06 -7.61 19.72
CA ALA A 13 -8.55 -6.75 20.79
C ALA A 13 -10.09 -6.75 20.91
N GLN A 14 -10.79 -6.85 19.78
CA GLN A 14 -12.24 -6.76 19.74
C GLN A 14 -12.93 -8.09 20.07
N TYR A 15 -12.39 -9.22 19.62
CA TYR A 15 -13.06 -10.50 19.68
C TYR A 15 -12.49 -11.50 20.70
N CYS A 16 -11.26 -11.29 21.18
CA CYS A 16 -10.62 -12.22 22.11
C CYS A 16 -10.71 -11.74 23.57
N GLN A 17 -10.95 -12.66 24.49
CA GLN A 17 -10.87 -12.39 25.94
C GLN A 17 -9.44 -12.49 26.48
N ARG A 18 -8.61 -13.30 25.82
CA ARG A 18 -7.21 -13.56 26.16
C ARG A 18 -6.41 -13.66 24.87
N VAL A 19 -5.24 -13.06 24.86
CA VAL A 19 -4.32 -13.06 23.71
C VAL A 19 -2.99 -13.65 24.17
N ALA A 20 -2.48 -14.61 23.40
CA ALA A 20 -1.12 -15.13 23.56
C ALA A 20 -0.30 -14.70 22.34
N VAL A 21 0.84 -14.07 22.57
CA VAL A 21 1.79 -13.65 21.54
C VAL A 21 2.88 -14.70 21.46
N MET A 22 3.19 -15.13 20.23
CA MET A 22 4.23 -16.11 19.96
C MET A 22 5.36 -15.52 19.13
N GLU A 23 6.60 -15.82 19.50
CA GLU A 23 7.81 -15.49 18.75
C GLU A 23 8.66 -16.77 18.63
N GLN A 24 9.10 -17.10 17.42
CA GLN A 24 9.97 -18.27 17.16
C GLN A 24 9.45 -19.60 17.75
N GLY A 25 8.12 -19.79 17.76
CA GLY A 25 7.48 -21.00 18.26
C GLY A 25 7.27 -21.06 19.77
N LEU A 26 7.60 -19.99 20.51
CA LEU A 26 7.39 -19.88 21.95
C LEU A 26 6.34 -18.82 22.27
N VAL A 27 5.49 -19.07 23.27
CA VAL A 27 4.62 -18.03 23.84
C VAL A 27 5.49 -17.10 24.67
N VAL A 28 5.58 -15.83 24.25
CA VAL A 28 6.43 -14.82 24.89
C VAL A 28 5.66 -13.89 25.81
N GLU A 29 4.35 -13.74 25.59
CA GLU A 29 3.49 -12.94 26.45
C GLU A 29 2.03 -13.41 26.33
N GLU A 30 1.32 -13.49 27.44
CA GLU A 30 -0.12 -13.82 27.46
C GLU A 30 -0.84 -12.97 28.50
N ALA A 31 -1.88 -12.26 28.08
CA ALA A 31 -2.69 -11.41 28.95
C ALA A 31 -4.04 -11.07 28.27
N PRO A 32 -5.02 -10.53 29.02
CA PRO A 32 -6.19 -9.92 28.41
C PRO A 32 -5.78 -8.80 27.44
N PRO A 33 -6.50 -8.60 26.32
CA PRO A 33 -6.11 -7.65 25.29
C PRO A 33 -5.79 -6.26 25.83
N ALA A 34 -6.63 -5.68 26.68
CA ALA A 34 -6.42 -4.35 27.24
C ALA A 34 -5.06 -4.19 27.97
N THR A 35 -4.63 -5.23 28.70
CA THR A 35 -3.35 -5.22 29.40
C THR A 35 -2.20 -5.47 28.44
N LEU A 36 -2.33 -6.49 27.59
CA LEU A 36 -1.28 -6.91 26.66
C LEU A 36 -0.92 -5.80 25.67
N PHE A 37 -1.92 -5.03 25.28
CA PHE A 37 -1.83 -4.00 24.26
C PHE A 37 -1.62 -2.60 24.84
N GLY A 38 -2.16 -2.31 26.03
CA GLY A 38 -1.94 -1.05 26.73
C GLY A 38 -0.60 -0.93 27.43
N ASN A 39 -0.06 -2.05 27.93
CA ASN A 39 1.25 -2.09 28.59
C ASN A 39 2.00 -3.39 28.26
N PRO A 40 2.41 -3.58 26.99
CA PRO A 40 3.18 -4.74 26.57
C PRO A 40 4.50 -4.81 27.34
N ARG A 41 4.82 -5.97 27.92
CA ARG A 41 6.04 -6.18 28.71
C ARG A 41 7.17 -6.72 27.86
N HIS A 42 6.87 -7.66 26.96
CA HIS A 42 7.89 -8.31 26.15
C HIS A 42 8.35 -7.39 25.00
N PRO A 43 9.67 -7.31 24.70
CA PRO A 43 10.19 -6.47 23.62
C PRO A 43 9.53 -6.73 22.26
N TYR A 44 9.24 -7.99 21.93
CA TYR A 44 8.54 -8.34 20.69
C TYR A 44 7.10 -7.83 20.66
N THR A 45 6.33 -8.00 21.74
CA THR A 45 4.96 -7.45 21.83
C THR A 45 4.95 -5.93 21.71
N LYS A 46 5.93 -5.25 22.32
CA LYS A 46 6.10 -3.79 22.17
C LYS A 46 6.27 -3.38 20.70
N ARG A 47 7.12 -4.09 19.95
CA ARG A 47 7.33 -3.85 18.52
C ARG A 47 6.07 -4.13 17.70
N LEU A 48 5.35 -5.22 17.98
CA LEU A 48 4.09 -5.54 17.29
C LEU A 48 3.02 -4.46 17.49
N VAL A 49 2.84 -4.01 18.74
CA VAL A 49 1.86 -2.96 19.07
C VAL A 49 2.23 -1.65 18.38
N ALA A 50 3.49 -1.24 18.42
CA ALA A 50 3.94 0.00 17.79
C ALA A 50 3.85 -0.05 16.25
N ALA A 51 4.07 -1.21 15.64
CA ALA A 51 3.95 -1.40 14.20
C ALA A 51 2.49 -1.43 13.69
N SER A 52 1.50 -1.48 14.58
CA SER A 52 0.09 -1.50 14.21
C SER A 52 -0.44 -0.09 13.93
N PRO A 53 -0.99 0.16 12.72
CA PRO A 53 -1.58 1.46 12.39
C PRO A 53 -2.79 1.80 13.27
N THR A 54 -2.77 2.99 13.87
CA THR A 54 -3.89 3.56 14.61
C THR A 54 -4.37 4.86 13.97
N ARG A 55 -5.49 5.39 14.48
CA ARG A 55 -6.05 6.69 14.08
C ARG A 55 -5.10 7.87 14.27
N ASN A 56 -4.06 7.73 15.11
CA ASN A 56 -3.10 8.80 15.39
C ASN A 56 -1.67 8.45 14.93
N SER A 57 -1.44 7.25 14.41
CA SER A 57 -0.12 6.84 13.94
C SER A 57 0.34 7.69 12.76
N THR A 58 1.65 7.90 12.67
CA THR A 58 2.35 8.36 11.46
C THR A 58 3.24 7.25 10.93
N VAL A 59 3.70 7.34 9.68
CA VAL A 59 4.61 6.34 9.09
C VAL A 59 5.87 6.16 9.95
N GLU A 60 6.44 7.27 10.43
CA GLU A 60 7.61 7.27 11.29
C GLU A 60 7.36 6.59 12.65
N SER A 61 6.15 6.71 13.19
CA SER A 61 5.80 6.09 14.49
C SER A 61 5.71 4.56 14.45
N LEU A 62 5.56 3.96 13.26
CA LEU A 62 5.39 2.52 13.10
C LEU A 62 6.71 1.75 13.19
N VAL A 63 7.85 2.43 13.09
CA VAL A 63 9.18 1.79 13.05
C VAL A 63 9.98 2.18 14.30
N VAL A 64 10.02 1.27 15.29
CA VAL A 64 10.62 1.54 16.62
C VAL A 64 12.16 1.46 16.63
N ASP A 65 12.79 0.85 15.62
CA ASP A 65 14.24 0.53 15.58
C ASP A 65 14.97 1.05 14.32
N ALA A 66 14.39 1.95 13.52
CA ALA A 66 15.11 2.55 12.39
C ALA A 66 16.08 3.62 12.92
N GLY A 67 17.34 3.25 13.11
CA GLY A 67 18.40 4.09 13.68
C GLY A 67 18.86 5.30 12.85
N GLU A 68 17.94 6.08 12.27
CA GLU A 68 18.26 7.40 11.71
C GLU A 68 17.22 8.43 12.15
N PRO A 69 17.65 9.64 12.59
CA PRO A 69 16.71 10.72 12.88
C PRO A 69 15.99 11.12 11.59
N ALA A 70 14.66 11.04 11.62
CA ALA A 70 13.82 11.51 10.54
C ALA A 70 14.09 13.01 10.26
N THR A 71 14.50 13.32 9.03
CA THR A 71 14.47 14.68 8.49
C THR A 71 13.04 15.23 8.65
N PRO A 72 12.85 16.47 9.14
CA PRO A 72 11.52 17.00 9.44
C PRO A 72 10.57 16.83 8.27
N THR A 73 9.34 16.44 8.60
CA THR A 73 8.21 16.24 7.69
C THR A 73 7.87 17.55 6.99
N VAL A 74 8.56 17.83 5.89
CA VAL A 74 8.08 18.81 4.93
C VAL A 74 6.97 18.11 4.17
N ARG A 75 5.72 18.25 4.65
CA ARG A 75 4.55 18.10 3.77
C ARG A 75 4.87 18.97 2.57
N VAL A 76 5.09 18.37 1.40
CA VAL A 76 5.35 19.08 0.15
C VAL A 76 4.08 19.86 -0.16
N THR A 77 3.98 21.04 0.44
CA THR A 77 2.97 22.03 0.12
C THR A 77 3.51 22.71 -1.12
N ARG A 78 3.26 22.14 -2.30
CA ARG A 78 3.58 22.87 -3.54
C ARG A 78 2.63 22.63 -4.71
N ARG A 79 2.10 23.79 -5.12
CA ARG A 79 1.56 24.25 -6.40
C ARG A 79 0.44 23.43 -7.06
N ARG A 80 -0.80 23.89 -6.82
CA ARG A 80 -1.99 23.69 -7.66
C ARG A 80 -1.87 24.26 -9.09
N GLU A 81 -0.70 24.71 -9.54
CA GLU A 81 -0.51 25.43 -10.81
C GLU A 81 0.11 24.57 -11.93
N SER A 82 0.56 23.34 -11.65
CA SER A 82 1.06 22.44 -12.69
C SER A 82 -0.04 21.54 -13.22
N GLU A 83 0.00 21.23 -14.52
CA GLU A 83 -0.88 20.23 -15.13
C GLU A 83 -0.80 18.88 -14.39
N PRO A 84 -1.91 18.13 -14.30
CA PRO A 84 -1.92 16.84 -13.62
C PRO A 84 -1.04 15.83 -14.35
N LEU A 85 -0.32 15.01 -13.59
CA LEU A 85 0.47 13.89 -14.14
C LEU A 85 -0.45 12.83 -14.75
N LEU A 86 -1.57 12.54 -14.08
CA LEU A 86 -2.59 11.62 -14.55
C LEU A 86 -3.95 12.30 -14.43
N LYS A 87 -4.71 12.27 -15.51
CA LYS A 87 -6.09 12.76 -15.58
C LYS A 87 -6.99 11.66 -16.11
N VAL A 88 -7.98 11.29 -15.32
CA VAL A 88 -9.00 10.30 -15.65
C VAL A 88 -10.33 11.03 -15.75
N SER A 89 -11.02 10.93 -16.89
CA SER A 89 -12.27 11.65 -17.15
C SER A 89 -13.36 10.69 -17.62
N ASN A 90 -14.50 10.69 -16.93
CA ASN A 90 -15.71 9.94 -17.24
C ASN A 90 -15.43 8.45 -17.53
N LEU A 91 -14.52 7.85 -16.76
CA LEU A 91 -14.04 6.51 -17.01
C LEU A 91 -15.15 5.49 -16.74
N VAL A 92 -15.42 4.64 -17.73
CA VAL A 92 -16.37 3.53 -17.64
C VAL A 92 -15.70 2.23 -18.04
N LYS A 93 -16.00 1.16 -17.30
CA LYS A 93 -15.66 -0.21 -17.69
C LYS A 93 -16.86 -1.13 -17.55
N THR A 94 -17.32 -1.61 -18.69
CA THR A 94 -18.31 -2.68 -18.81
C THR A 94 -17.60 -3.98 -19.21
N PHE A 95 -17.86 -5.06 -18.48
CA PHE A 95 -17.37 -6.40 -18.76
C PHE A 95 -18.31 -7.14 -19.72
N ASP A 96 -17.84 -8.26 -20.30
CA ASP A 96 -18.57 -9.00 -21.34
C ASP A 96 -19.95 -9.52 -20.87
N ASN A 97 -20.12 -9.72 -19.58
CA ASN A 97 -21.39 -10.10 -18.95
C ASN A 97 -22.35 -8.90 -18.72
N GLY A 98 -22.01 -7.71 -19.22
CA GLY A 98 -22.77 -6.48 -19.02
C GLY A 98 -22.56 -5.81 -17.65
N PHE A 99 -21.78 -6.41 -16.75
CA PHE A 99 -21.49 -5.80 -15.45
C PHE A 99 -20.62 -4.55 -15.62
N ARG A 100 -21.09 -3.42 -15.10
CA ARG A 100 -20.34 -2.17 -15.08
C ARG A 100 -19.53 -2.07 -13.79
N GLY A 101 -18.23 -2.40 -13.88
CA GLY A 101 -17.34 -2.39 -12.71
C GLY A 101 -16.72 -1.03 -12.39
N VAL A 102 -16.80 -0.08 -13.33
CA VAL A 102 -16.45 1.33 -13.14
C VAL A 102 -17.48 2.15 -13.89
N ASP A 103 -18.08 3.14 -13.25
CA ASP A 103 -19.17 3.96 -13.79
C ASP A 103 -18.91 5.44 -13.51
N ASP A 104 -18.56 6.20 -14.55
CA ASP A 104 -18.35 7.64 -14.54
C ASP A 104 -17.34 8.14 -13.48
N VAL A 105 -16.17 7.50 -13.44
CA VAL A 105 -15.10 7.85 -12.50
C VAL A 105 -14.21 8.93 -13.10
N SER A 106 -14.06 10.05 -12.39
CA SER A 106 -13.19 11.17 -12.81
C SER A 106 -12.32 11.65 -11.66
N PHE A 107 -11.00 11.71 -11.87
CA PHE A 107 -10.05 12.23 -10.90
C PHE A 107 -8.74 12.68 -11.56
N GLU A 108 -7.97 13.45 -10.80
CA GLU A 108 -6.67 13.96 -11.21
C GLU A 108 -5.63 13.68 -10.11
N LEU A 109 -4.41 13.36 -10.54
CA LEU A 109 -3.25 13.12 -9.70
C LEU A 109 -2.10 14.01 -10.18
N ALA A 110 -1.61 14.87 -9.29
CA ALA A 110 -0.49 15.76 -9.54
C ALA A 110 0.86 15.01 -9.47
N PRO A 111 1.93 15.55 -10.10
CA PRO A 111 3.27 15.02 -9.92
C PRO A 111 3.67 14.98 -8.44
N GLY A 112 4.20 13.85 -7.96
CA GLY A 112 4.64 13.66 -6.58
C GLY A 112 3.52 13.55 -5.53
N GLU A 113 2.24 13.63 -5.93
CA GLU A 113 1.09 13.42 -5.03
C GLU A 113 0.89 11.93 -4.74
N SER A 114 0.42 11.61 -3.54
CA SER A 114 -0.11 10.28 -3.19
C SER A 114 -1.62 10.36 -3.02
N LEU A 115 -2.34 9.70 -3.92
CA LEU A 115 -3.80 9.65 -3.95
C LEU A 115 -4.28 8.26 -3.51
N GLY A 116 -5.04 8.23 -2.43
CA GLY A 116 -5.69 7.04 -1.90
C GLY A 116 -6.95 6.67 -2.67
N LEU A 117 -7.13 5.39 -2.97
CA LEU A 117 -8.34 4.82 -3.55
C LEU A 117 -8.89 3.73 -2.64
N VAL A 118 -10.00 4.00 -1.96
CA VAL A 118 -10.56 3.14 -0.90
C VAL A 118 -11.99 2.73 -1.19
N GLY A 119 -12.46 1.70 -0.50
CA GLY A 119 -13.82 1.16 -0.61
C GLY A 119 -13.85 -0.34 -0.32
N GLU A 120 -15.04 -0.93 -0.22
CA GLU A 120 -15.21 -2.37 0.04
C GLU A 120 -14.66 -3.25 -1.08
N SER A 121 -14.47 -4.54 -0.78
CA SER A 121 -14.14 -5.53 -1.80
C SER A 121 -15.17 -5.50 -2.94
N GLY A 122 -14.70 -5.52 -4.19
CA GLY A 122 -15.57 -5.41 -5.36
C GLY A 122 -16.02 -3.99 -5.74
N SER A 123 -15.60 -2.94 -5.04
CA SER A 123 -16.01 -1.55 -5.35
C SER A 123 -15.45 -0.95 -6.64
N GLY A 124 -14.56 -1.67 -7.36
CA GLY A 124 -13.96 -1.21 -8.63
C GLY A 124 -12.50 -0.74 -8.53
N LYS A 125 -11.92 -0.68 -7.32
CA LYS A 125 -10.51 -0.30 -7.05
C LYS A 125 -9.49 -0.92 -7.99
N SER A 126 -9.31 -2.25 -7.93
CA SER A 126 -8.31 -2.96 -8.74
C SER A 126 -8.66 -2.95 -10.23
N THR A 127 -9.91 -2.67 -10.61
CA THR A 127 -10.28 -2.43 -12.01
C THR A 127 -9.69 -1.09 -12.47
N ILE A 128 -9.86 -0.03 -11.69
CA ILE A 128 -9.28 1.30 -11.95
C ILE A 128 -7.76 1.23 -11.98
N SER A 129 -7.11 0.55 -11.04
CA SER A 129 -5.66 0.33 -11.03
C SER A 129 -5.17 -0.27 -12.35
N ARG A 130 -5.84 -1.31 -12.83
CA ARG A 130 -5.49 -1.97 -14.09
C ARG A 130 -5.81 -1.12 -15.32
N LEU A 131 -6.88 -0.33 -15.30
CA LEU A 131 -7.21 0.62 -16.38
C LEU A 131 -6.15 1.71 -16.50
N VAL A 132 -5.72 2.31 -15.38
CA VAL A 132 -4.65 3.32 -15.32
C VAL A 132 -3.32 2.76 -15.80
N CYS A 133 -2.97 1.53 -15.40
CA CYS A 133 -1.78 0.84 -15.88
C CYS A 133 -1.90 0.30 -17.32
N ARG A 134 -3.05 0.53 -17.98
CA ARG A 134 -3.40 0.01 -19.32
C ARG A 134 -3.23 -1.51 -19.45
N LEU A 135 -3.50 -2.24 -18.36
CA LEU A 135 -3.61 -3.70 -18.35
C LEU A 135 -5.01 -4.17 -18.79
N LEU A 136 -5.96 -3.24 -18.82
CA LEU A 136 -7.34 -3.43 -19.28
C LEU A 136 -7.75 -2.24 -20.15
N ASP A 137 -8.57 -2.48 -21.16
CA ASP A 137 -9.19 -1.43 -21.96
C ASP A 137 -10.45 -0.89 -21.27
N HIS A 138 -10.61 0.43 -21.28
CA HIS A 138 -11.84 1.07 -20.83
C HIS A 138 -12.92 0.96 -21.91
N SER A 139 -14.18 1.10 -21.51
CA SER A 139 -15.32 1.12 -22.43
C SER A 139 -15.61 2.54 -22.92
N GLU A 140 -15.53 3.52 -22.02
CA GLU A 140 -15.80 4.93 -22.30
C GLU A 140 -14.87 5.81 -21.43
N GLY A 141 -14.86 7.11 -21.69
CA GLY A 141 -14.00 8.08 -21.01
C GLY A 141 -12.59 8.15 -21.58
N THR A 142 -11.71 8.86 -20.87
CA THR A 142 -10.32 9.07 -21.28
C THR A 142 -9.36 8.92 -20.11
N ILE A 143 -8.13 8.50 -20.43
CA ILE A 143 -7.02 8.40 -19.48
C ILE A 143 -5.84 9.12 -20.11
N ALA A 144 -5.51 10.30 -19.60
CA ALA A 144 -4.36 11.08 -20.04
C ALA A 144 -3.23 11.03 -19.03
N PHE A 145 -2.00 10.82 -19.51
CA PHE A 145 -0.78 10.83 -18.71
C PHE A 145 0.17 11.88 -19.29
N ASP A 146 0.58 12.84 -18.46
CA ASP A 146 1.44 13.96 -18.85
C ASP A 146 0.88 14.72 -20.07
N GLY A 147 -0.43 15.03 -20.01
CA GLY A 147 -1.18 15.70 -21.07
C GLY A 147 -1.51 14.84 -22.30
N GLN A 148 -1.06 13.58 -22.37
CA GLN A 148 -1.22 12.73 -23.54
C GLN A 148 -2.19 11.57 -23.29
N ASP A 149 -3.13 11.36 -24.20
CA ASP A 149 -4.08 10.25 -24.10
C ASP A 149 -3.37 8.90 -24.24
N ILE A 150 -3.40 8.12 -23.16
CA ILE A 150 -2.92 6.74 -23.12
C ILE A 150 -4.06 5.73 -23.23
N GLY A 151 -5.31 6.17 -23.07
CA GLY A 151 -6.53 5.38 -23.24
C GLY A 151 -6.68 4.90 -24.67
N GLY A 152 -6.36 5.75 -25.66
CA GLY A 152 -6.34 5.39 -27.08
C GLY A 152 -5.33 4.30 -27.48
N ILE A 153 -4.35 3.99 -26.62
CA ILE A 153 -3.40 2.87 -26.86
C ILE A 153 -4.03 1.60 -26.29
N GLY A 154 -4.25 0.59 -27.14
CA GLY A 154 -4.84 -0.68 -26.70
C GLY A 154 -4.00 -1.40 -25.65
N SER A 155 -4.65 -2.03 -24.67
CA SER A 155 -4.00 -2.69 -23.53
C SER A 155 -2.93 -3.71 -23.94
N ARG A 156 -3.18 -4.47 -25.02
CA ARG A 156 -2.25 -5.47 -25.57
C ARG A 156 -1.02 -4.87 -26.25
N GLU A 157 -1.06 -3.60 -26.61
CA GLU A 157 0.03 -2.88 -27.30
C GLU A 157 0.79 -1.97 -26.35
N PHE A 158 0.19 -1.60 -25.22
CA PHE A 158 0.74 -0.64 -24.27
C PHE A 158 2.12 -1.02 -23.74
N TYR A 159 2.46 -2.31 -23.68
CA TYR A 159 3.79 -2.74 -23.25
C TYR A 159 4.93 -2.23 -24.14
N ARG A 160 4.66 -1.91 -25.42
CA ARG A 160 5.62 -1.29 -26.35
C ARG A 160 5.63 0.24 -26.26
N SER A 161 4.66 0.82 -25.56
CA SER A 161 4.54 2.26 -25.42
C SER A 161 5.67 2.83 -24.59
N ARG A 162 6.14 4.03 -24.95
CA ARG A 162 7.13 4.78 -24.15
C ARG A 162 6.66 5.03 -22.72
N PHE A 163 5.35 5.11 -22.49
CA PHE A 163 4.77 5.36 -21.17
C PHE A 163 4.85 4.15 -20.24
N ARG A 164 5.10 2.93 -20.77
CA ARG A 164 5.16 1.74 -19.94
C ARG A 164 6.25 1.84 -18.88
N LYS A 165 7.41 2.43 -19.21
CA LYS A 165 8.49 2.64 -18.23
C LYS A 165 8.09 3.63 -17.12
N ASP A 166 7.22 4.59 -17.45
CA ASP A 166 6.83 5.69 -16.56
C ASP A 166 5.67 5.30 -15.62
N ILE A 167 4.91 4.26 -15.96
CA ILE A 167 3.75 3.76 -15.21
C ILE A 167 3.99 2.31 -14.78
N GLN A 168 4.24 2.10 -13.49
CA GLN A 168 4.53 0.78 -12.92
C GLN A 168 3.52 0.41 -11.84
N ILE A 169 3.46 -0.87 -11.49
CA ILE A 169 2.49 -1.40 -10.51
C ILE A 169 3.15 -2.39 -9.55
N VAL A 170 2.79 -2.28 -8.28
CA VAL A 170 3.00 -3.30 -7.25
C VAL A 170 1.66 -3.97 -7.03
N PHE A 171 1.59 -5.29 -7.25
CA PHE A 171 0.37 -6.07 -7.12
C PHE A 171 0.18 -6.58 -5.68
N GLN A 172 -1.09 -6.85 -5.34
CA GLN A 172 -1.55 -7.35 -4.05
C GLN A 172 -0.87 -8.65 -3.64
N ASP A 173 -0.76 -9.63 -4.55
CA ASP A 173 -0.07 -10.87 -4.28
C ASP A 173 1.38 -10.80 -4.74
N HIS A 174 2.29 -10.63 -3.78
CA HIS A 174 3.72 -10.56 -4.05
C HIS A 174 4.27 -11.87 -4.63
N GLY A 175 3.72 -13.02 -4.25
CA GLY A 175 4.17 -14.33 -4.72
C GLY A 175 3.77 -14.56 -6.17
N ASP A 176 2.48 -14.42 -6.47
CA ASP A 176 1.92 -14.65 -7.81
C ASP A 176 2.38 -13.61 -8.82
N SER A 177 2.76 -12.42 -8.37
CA SER A 177 3.31 -11.39 -9.26
C SER A 177 4.73 -11.71 -9.74
N LEU A 178 5.47 -12.62 -9.08
CA LEU A 178 6.83 -12.99 -9.44
C LEU A 178 6.83 -14.27 -10.27
N ASN A 179 7.60 -14.29 -11.36
CA ASN A 179 7.74 -15.49 -12.16
C ASN A 179 8.52 -16.55 -11.35
N PRO A 180 7.96 -17.73 -11.05
CA PRO A 180 8.62 -18.72 -10.20
C PRO A 180 9.89 -19.31 -10.82
N ARG A 181 10.10 -19.12 -12.13
CA ARG A 181 11.32 -19.55 -12.85
C ARG A 181 12.45 -18.54 -12.77
N PHE A 182 12.20 -17.34 -12.28
CA PHE A 182 13.15 -16.24 -12.23
C PHE A 182 13.62 -16.02 -10.81
N SER A 183 14.92 -15.77 -10.63
CA SER A 183 15.48 -15.33 -9.36
C SER A 183 15.03 -13.90 -9.03
N ALA A 184 15.29 -13.44 -7.80
CA ALA A 184 15.10 -12.04 -7.43
C ALA A 184 15.91 -11.10 -8.35
N PHE A 185 17.14 -11.48 -8.72
CA PHE A 185 17.95 -10.78 -9.70
C PHE A 185 17.22 -10.65 -11.03
N ASP A 186 16.74 -11.76 -11.59
CA ASP A 186 16.07 -11.80 -12.89
C ASP A 186 14.81 -10.93 -12.88
N CYS A 187 14.02 -11.00 -11.80
CA CYS A 187 12.81 -10.20 -11.63
C CYS A 187 13.09 -8.69 -11.64
N ILE A 188 14.18 -8.24 -11.02
CA ILE A 188 14.56 -6.82 -10.99
C ILE A 188 15.26 -6.40 -12.28
N ALA A 189 16.03 -7.30 -12.89
CA ALA A 189 16.75 -7.06 -14.14
C ALA A 189 15.83 -6.93 -15.36
N ASP A 190 14.70 -7.64 -15.37
CA ASP A 190 13.78 -7.68 -16.51
C ASP A 190 13.30 -6.28 -16.98
N PRO A 191 12.74 -5.40 -16.11
CA PRO A 191 12.37 -4.05 -16.52
C PRO A 191 13.57 -3.18 -16.94
N LEU A 192 14.75 -3.39 -16.38
CA LEU A 192 15.97 -2.66 -16.80
C LEU A 192 16.37 -2.99 -18.23
N LYS A 193 16.27 -4.27 -18.61
CA LYS A 193 16.54 -4.72 -19.99
C LYS A 193 15.46 -4.23 -20.95
N LEU A 194 14.20 -4.47 -20.61
CA LEU A 194 13.07 -4.28 -21.53
C LEU A 194 12.64 -2.82 -21.67
N LEU A 195 12.66 -2.05 -20.58
CA LEU A 195 12.09 -0.70 -20.53
C LEU A 195 13.16 0.39 -20.47
N ALA A 196 14.30 0.12 -19.83
CA ALA A 196 15.42 1.06 -19.74
C ALA A 196 16.54 0.79 -20.77
N GLY A 197 16.49 -0.34 -21.49
CA GLY A 197 17.44 -0.66 -22.57
C GLY A 197 18.85 -0.98 -22.09
N VAL A 198 19.03 -1.40 -20.83
CA VAL A 198 20.34 -1.76 -20.28
C VAL A 198 20.81 -3.09 -20.88
N GLN A 199 21.85 -3.04 -21.71
CA GLN A 199 22.42 -4.22 -22.39
C GLN A 199 23.73 -4.71 -21.78
N ASP A 200 24.52 -3.81 -21.18
CA ASP A 200 25.79 -4.18 -20.56
C ASP A 200 25.56 -4.97 -19.25
N ALA A 201 26.23 -6.12 -19.14
CA ALA A 201 26.00 -7.05 -18.03
C ALA A 201 26.53 -6.52 -16.69
N ALA A 202 27.64 -5.78 -16.71
CA ALA A 202 28.21 -5.20 -15.49
C ALA A 202 27.33 -4.06 -14.97
N GLU A 203 26.86 -3.20 -15.87
CA GLU A 203 25.94 -2.11 -15.55
C GLU A 203 24.59 -2.64 -15.06
N LEU A 204 24.06 -3.69 -15.69
CA LEU A 204 22.83 -4.34 -15.24
C LEU A 204 22.99 -4.88 -13.81
N ARG A 205 24.08 -5.60 -13.51
CA ARG A 205 24.33 -6.12 -12.17
C ARG A 205 24.48 -5.00 -11.14
N ARG A 206 25.14 -3.90 -11.51
CA ARG A 206 25.27 -2.71 -10.67
C ARG A 206 23.90 -2.10 -10.34
N GLN A 207 23.06 -1.86 -11.35
CA GLN A 207 21.73 -1.26 -11.16
C GLN A 207 20.76 -2.17 -10.39
N VAL A 208 20.80 -3.49 -10.63
CA VAL A 208 19.99 -4.45 -9.84
C VAL A 208 20.40 -4.43 -8.38
N THR A 209 21.71 -4.41 -8.10
CA THR A 209 22.24 -4.35 -6.74
C THR A 209 21.83 -3.04 -6.05
N GLU A 210 21.93 -1.92 -6.75
CA GLU A 210 21.48 -0.61 -6.25
C GLU A 210 19.98 -0.63 -5.92
N CYS A 211 19.14 -1.17 -6.81
CA CYS A 211 17.70 -1.29 -6.57
C CYS A 211 17.39 -2.18 -5.37
N ALA A 212 18.08 -3.31 -5.23
CA ALA A 212 17.91 -4.21 -4.09
C ALA A 212 18.26 -3.53 -2.77
N LEU A 213 19.39 -2.84 -2.71
CA LEU A 213 19.81 -2.09 -1.53
C LEU A 213 18.82 -0.97 -1.16
N ARG A 214 18.29 -0.26 -2.16
CA ARG A 214 17.29 0.81 -1.94
C ARG A 214 16.00 0.31 -1.29
N VAL A 215 15.59 -0.93 -1.56
CA VAL A 215 14.44 -1.57 -0.88
C VAL A 215 14.85 -2.36 0.36
N GLY A 216 16.12 -2.29 0.76
CA GLY A 216 16.73 -3.05 1.86
C GLY A 216 16.68 -4.58 1.66
N LEU A 217 16.63 -5.06 0.42
CA LEU A 217 16.80 -6.47 0.10
C LEU A 217 18.31 -6.80 0.14
N PRO A 218 18.76 -7.69 1.02
CA PRO A 218 20.16 -8.10 1.05
C PRO A 218 20.61 -8.70 -0.29
N VAL A 219 21.82 -8.34 -0.73
CA VAL A 219 22.35 -8.70 -2.05
C VAL A 219 22.49 -10.21 -2.20
N GLU A 220 22.77 -10.92 -1.11
CA GLU A 220 22.83 -12.39 -1.04
C GLU A 220 21.49 -13.08 -1.35
N PHE A 221 20.37 -12.34 -1.37
CA PHE A 221 19.07 -12.90 -1.74
C PHE A 221 18.76 -12.73 -3.24
N LEU A 222 19.61 -12.04 -4.00
CA LEU A 222 19.40 -11.84 -5.44
C LEU A 222 19.37 -13.16 -6.21
N ASP A 223 20.15 -14.16 -5.80
CA ASP A 223 20.19 -15.47 -6.46
C ASP A 223 19.04 -16.40 -6.02
N ARG A 224 18.19 -15.97 -5.07
CA ARG A 224 17.07 -16.78 -4.56
C ARG A 224 15.85 -16.68 -5.47
N PHE A 225 15.14 -17.80 -5.58
CA PHE A 225 13.85 -17.88 -6.26
C PHE A 225 12.70 -17.51 -5.31
N PRO A 226 11.51 -17.12 -5.83
CA PRO A 226 10.38 -16.71 -5.01
C PRO A 226 10.01 -17.68 -3.89
N HIS A 227 10.07 -18.99 -4.12
CA HIS A 227 9.75 -20.00 -3.10
C HIS A 227 10.76 -20.06 -1.93
N GLN A 228 11.93 -19.44 -2.07
CA GLN A 228 12.99 -19.36 -1.06
C GLN A 228 12.99 -18.02 -0.29
N LEU A 229 12.01 -17.15 -0.57
CA LEU A 229 11.88 -15.81 0.01
C LEU A 229 10.66 -15.75 0.94
N SER A 230 10.79 -14.99 2.03
CA SER A 230 9.66 -14.64 2.90
C SER A 230 8.68 -13.69 2.20
N GLY A 231 7.47 -13.52 2.75
CA GLY A 231 6.48 -12.57 2.21
C GLY A 231 7.02 -11.15 2.06
N GLY A 232 7.68 -10.62 3.11
CA GLY A 232 8.31 -9.30 3.07
C GLY A 232 9.47 -9.19 2.09
N GLN A 233 10.24 -10.26 1.89
CA GLN A 233 11.30 -10.28 0.88
C GLN A 233 10.72 -10.27 -0.54
N LYS A 234 9.65 -11.03 -0.79
CA LYS A 234 8.90 -10.97 -2.07
C LYS A 234 8.32 -9.58 -2.32
N ALA A 235 7.75 -8.94 -1.30
CA ALA A 235 7.26 -7.56 -1.38
C ALA A 235 8.37 -6.60 -1.84
N ARG A 236 9.55 -6.67 -1.19
CA ARG A 236 10.73 -5.86 -1.56
C ARG A 236 11.19 -6.14 -3.00
N VAL A 237 11.25 -7.39 -3.44
CA VAL A 237 11.57 -7.73 -4.84
C VAL A 237 10.55 -7.12 -5.80
N GLY A 238 9.25 -7.20 -5.48
CA GLY A 238 8.17 -6.62 -6.26
C GLY A 238 8.29 -5.09 -6.39
N ILE A 239 8.59 -4.41 -5.28
CA ILE A 239 8.83 -2.95 -5.25
C ILE A 239 10.10 -2.61 -6.04
N ALA A 240 11.22 -3.31 -5.81
CA ALA A 240 12.49 -3.09 -6.52
C ALA A 240 12.31 -3.22 -8.03
N ARG A 241 11.62 -4.26 -8.49
CA ARG A 241 11.26 -4.45 -9.90
C ARG A 241 10.47 -3.25 -10.43
N ALA A 242 9.44 -2.80 -9.69
CA ALA A 242 8.59 -1.71 -10.14
C ALA A 242 9.35 -0.37 -10.23
N ILE A 243 10.28 -0.09 -9.31
CA ILE A 243 11.03 1.17 -9.30
C ILE A 243 12.29 1.14 -10.17
N ALA A 244 12.76 -0.03 -10.61
CA ALA A 244 14.01 -0.18 -11.35
C ALA A 244 14.05 0.68 -12.62
N ALA A 245 12.93 0.77 -13.35
CA ALA A 245 12.81 1.61 -14.54
C ALA A 245 12.68 3.12 -14.25
N LYS A 246 12.75 3.54 -12.98
CA LYS A 246 12.58 4.92 -12.51
C LYS A 246 11.25 5.54 -13.00
N PRO A 247 10.10 4.95 -12.64
CA PRO A 247 8.80 5.44 -13.09
C PRO A 247 8.50 6.84 -12.55
N ARG A 248 7.49 7.50 -13.13
CA ARG A 248 6.90 8.74 -12.60
C ARG A 248 5.64 8.47 -11.77
N LEU A 249 4.91 7.39 -12.11
CA LEU A 249 3.72 6.92 -11.42
C LEU A 249 3.90 5.47 -10.98
N LEU A 250 3.67 5.21 -9.70
CA LEU A 250 3.60 3.89 -9.13
C LEU A 250 2.18 3.62 -8.60
N VAL A 251 1.51 2.63 -9.18
CA VAL A 251 0.23 2.13 -8.67
C VAL A 251 0.51 1.05 -7.63
N LEU A 252 0.00 1.24 -6.43
CA LEU A 252 0.21 0.35 -5.30
C LEU A 252 -1.13 -0.33 -5.00
N ASP A 253 -1.36 -1.52 -5.58
CA ASP A 253 -2.60 -2.29 -5.39
C ASP A 253 -2.44 -3.20 -4.18
N GLU A 254 -2.88 -2.73 -3.01
CA GLU A 254 -2.78 -3.43 -1.72
C GLU A 254 -1.33 -3.87 -1.40
N PRO A 255 -0.36 -2.94 -1.39
CA PRO A 255 1.08 -3.27 -1.37
C PRO A 255 1.56 -3.94 -0.08
N THR A 256 0.73 -3.98 0.96
CA THR A 256 1.04 -4.60 2.25
C THR A 256 0.05 -5.70 2.63
N ALA A 257 -0.86 -6.08 1.72
CA ALA A 257 -1.79 -7.16 1.99
C ALA A 257 -1.04 -8.48 2.23
N ALA A 258 -1.56 -9.28 3.16
CA ALA A 258 -0.99 -10.55 3.58
C ALA A 258 0.43 -10.47 4.19
N LEU A 259 0.91 -9.28 4.55
CA LEU A 259 2.11 -9.09 5.35
C LEU A 259 1.74 -8.98 6.84
N ASP A 260 2.62 -9.45 7.72
CA ASP A 260 2.49 -9.18 9.14
C ASP A 260 2.69 -7.68 9.43
N VAL A 261 2.14 -7.20 10.55
CA VAL A 261 2.15 -5.78 10.91
C VAL A 261 3.55 -5.18 10.99
N SER A 262 4.56 -5.96 11.38
CA SER A 262 5.94 -5.46 11.47
C SER A 262 6.56 -5.27 10.10
N VAL A 263 6.38 -6.24 9.20
CA VAL A 263 6.83 -6.11 7.81
C VAL A 263 6.06 -5.01 7.09
N GLN A 264 4.74 -4.90 7.31
CA GLN A 264 3.91 -3.81 6.78
C GLN A 264 4.51 -2.45 7.13
N ALA A 265 4.81 -2.18 8.41
CA ALA A 265 5.40 -0.92 8.85
C ALA A 265 6.69 -0.57 8.08
N VAL A 266 7.57 -1.56 7.90
CA VAL A 266 8.84 -1.38 7.17
C VAL A 266 8.60 -1.09 5.68
N ILE A 267 7.62 -1.74 5.05
CA ILE A 267 7.27 -1.48 3.65
C ILE A 267 6.65 -0.09 3.48
N LEU A 268 5.77 0.34 4.39
CA LEU A 268 5.18 1.69 4.34
C LEU A 268 6.25 2.78 4.50
N HIS A 269 7.18 2.59 5.44
CA HIS A 269 8.31 3.49 5.61
C HIS A 269 9.20 3.56 4.36
N LEU A 270 9.48 2.41 3.73
CA LEU A 270 10.21 2.35 2.46
C LEU A 270 9.48 3.14 1.36
N LEU A 271 8.17 2.94 1.20
CA LEU A 271 7.38 3.63 0.17
C LEU A 271 7.36 5.14 0.41
N ASP A 272 7.16 5.59 1.64
CA ASP A 272 7.18 7.03 1.94
C ASP A 272 8.57 7.64 1.70
N HIS A 273 9.65 6.94 2.06
CA HIS A 273 11.01 7.38 1.76
C HIS A 273 11.26 7.50 0.24
N LEU A 274 10.92 6.46 -0.53
CA LEU A 274 11.07 6.46 -1.99
C LEU A 274 10.31 7.62 -2.64
N ARG A 275 9.08 7.89 -2.19
CA ARG A 275 8.28 9.02 -2.66
C ARG A 275 8.98 10.35 -2.42
N ARG A 276 9.44 10.59 -1.19
CA ARG A 276 10.12 11.84 -0.79
C ARG A 276 11.44 12.04 -1.54
N GLU A 277 12.20 10.96 -1.74
CA GLU A 277 13.50 11.00 -2.42
C GLU A 277 13.38 11.26 -3.93
N THR A 278 12.41 10.62 -4.59
CA THR A 278 12.34 10.59 -6.06
C THR A 278 11.24 11.46 -6.67
N GLY A 279 10.30 11.96 -5.86
CA GLY A 279 9.12 12.67 -6.36
C GLY A 279 8.13 11.78 -7.10
N LEU A 280 8.14 10.47 -6.85
CA LEU A 280 7.17 9.51 -7.39
C LEU A 280 5.73 9.93 -7.03
N ALA A 281 4.83 9.89 -8.01
CA ALA A 281 3.40 9.97 -7.73
C ALA A 281 2.85 8.58 -7.41
N TYR A 282 1.97 8.47 -6.41
CA TYR A 282 1.33 7.23 -6.00
C TYR A 282 -0.18 7.25 -6.27
N LEU A 283 -0.68 6.18 -6.87
CA LEU A 283 -2.08 5.78 -6.76
C LEU A 283 -2.12 4.62 -5.76
N PHE A 284 -2.45 4.94 -4.51
CA PHE A 284 -2.41 4.01 -3.39
C PHE A 284 -3.78 3.37 -3.18
N VAL A 285 -3.90 2.10 -3.53
CA VAL A 285 -5.17 1.38 -3.46
C VAL A 285 -5.12 0.47 -2.24
N SER A 286 -6.02 0.68 -1.29
CA SER A 286 -6.10 -0.19 -0.12
C SER A 286 -7.49 -0.22 0.52
N HIS A 287 -7.76 -1.31 1.24
CA HIS A 287 -8.86 -1.42 2.19
C HIS A 287 -8.46 -1.01 3.61
N ASP A 288 -7.17 -0.92 3.93
CA ASP A 288 -6.71 -0.39 5.21
C ASP A 288 -6.74 1.14 5.19
N LEU A 289 -7.83 1.67 5.75
CA LEU A 289 -8.05 3.10 5.84
C LEU A 289 -7.00 3.82 6.69
N ASN A 290 -6.46 3.21 7.75
CA ASN A 290 -5.43 3.87 8.56
C ASN A 290 -4.15 4.08 7.76
N VAL A 291 -3.77 3.08 6.95
CA VAL A 291 -2.63 3.18 6.04
C VAL A 291 -2.84 4.29 5.01
N VAL A 292 -4.02 4.34 4.38
CA VAL A 292 -4.33 5.37 3.38
C VAL A 292 -4.24 6.78 3.98
N ARG A 293 -4.79 6.97 5.19
CA ARG A 293 -4.71 8.25 5.91
C ARG A 293 -3.28 8.72 6.10
N MET A 294 -2.37 7.81 6.46
CA MET A 294 -0.95 8.14 6.70
C MET A 294 -0.17 8.37 5.41
N MET A 295 -0.49 7.63 4.35
CA MET A 295 0.30 7.58 3.12
C MET A 295 -0.15 8.55 2.03
N CYS A 296 -1.36 9.11 2.12
CA CYS A 296 -1.99 9.85 1.02
C CYS A 296 -2.43 11.25 1.43
N GLU A 297 -2.15 12.26 0.60
CA GLU A 297 -2.64 13.63 0.81
C GLU A 297 -4.15 13.73 0.55
N ARG A 298 -4.64 12.99 -0.43
CA ARG A 298 -6.04 12.95 -0.84
C ARG A 298 -6.54 11.52 -0.91
N THR A 299 -7.83 11.34 -0.67
CA THR A 299 -8.50 10.04 -0.73
C THR A 299 -9.76 10.13 -1.59
N ILE A 300 -10.01 9.09 -2.36
CA ILE A 300 -11.22 8.82 -3.13
C ILE A 300 -11.90 7.60 -2.53
N VAL A 301 -13.16 7.74 -2.14
CA VAL A 301 -14.00 6.66 -1.65
C VAL A 301 -14.86 6.15 -2.81
N LEU A 302 -14.69 4.87 -3.13
CA LEU A 302 -15.45 4.16 -4.16
C LEU A 302 -16.52 3.26 -3.56
N GLN A 303 -17.72 3.34 -4.12
CA GLN A 303 -18.80 2.41 -3.87
C GLN A 303 -19.39 1.97 -5.19
N THR A 304 -19.51 0.65 -5.41
CA THR A 304 -20.19 0.09 -6.61
C THR A 304 -19.71 0.70 -7.94
N GLY A 305 -18.40 0.90 -8.10
CA GLY A 305 -17.80 1.45 -9.32
C GLY A 305 -17.89 2.97 -9.47
N LYS A 306 -18.42 3.71 -8.49
CA LYS A 306 -18.59 5.17 -8.49
C LYS A 306 -17.79 5.84 -7.39
N ILE A 307 -17.32 7.07 -7.65
CA ILE A 307 -16.82 7.94 -6.59
C ILE A 307 -18.01 8.48 -5.81
N VAL A 308 -18.06 8.20 -4.52
CA VAL A 308 -19.10 8.75 -3.61
C VAL A 308 -18.59 9.92 -2.79
N GLU A 309 -17.27 9.99 -2.57
CA GLU A 309 -16.63 11.10 -1.85
C GLU A 309 -15.16 11.18 -2.26
N GLN A 310 -14.62 12.39 -2.34
CA GLN A 310 -13.19 12.61 -2.53
C GLN A 310 -12.76 13.93 -1.89
N GLY A 311 -11.57 13.97 -1.30
CA GLY A 311 -11.07 15.15 -0.62
C GLY A 311 -9.71 14.95 0.03
N PRO A 312 -9.20 15.94 0.79
CA PRO A 312 -8.02 15.77 1.64
C PRO A 312 -8.24 14.62 2.61
N SER A 313 -7.26 13.72 2.75
CA SER A 313 -7.39 12.54 3.60
C SER A 313 -7.70 12.92 5.05
N ASP A 314 -7.00 13.90 5.62
CA ASP A 314 -7.25 14.36 7.00
C ASP A 314 -8.71 14.80 7.22
N ALA A 315 -9.32 15.49 6.24
CA ALA A 315 -10.70 15.98 6.31
C ALA A 315 -11.70 14.83 6.15
N LEU A 316 -11.51 13.97 5.15
CA LEU A 316 -12.39 12.83 4.88
C LEU A 316 -12.47 11.87 6.07
N PHE A 317 -11.37 11.70 6.80
CA PHE A 317 -11.31 10.81 7.96
C PHE A 317 -11.84 11.42 9.26
N SER A 318 -11.84 12.75 9.38
CA SER A 318 -12.32 13.45 10.57
C SER A 318 -13.79 13.85 10.47
N ASP A 319 -14.23 14.28 9.28
CA ASP A 319 -15.59 14.72 9.01
C ASP A 319 -16.08 14.23 7.62
N PRO A 320 -16.29 12.91 7.45
CA PRO A 320 -16.80 12.33 6.20
C PRO A 320 -18.21 12.82 5.87
N ALA A 321 -18.38 13.35 4.66
CA ALA A 321 -19.67 13.90 4.22
C ALA A 321 -20.68 12.80 3.88
N SER A 322 -20.25 11.75 3.16
CA SER A 322 -21.11 10.67 2.70
C SER A 322 -21.41 9.67 3.82
N ASP A 323 -22.63 9.12 3.81
CA ASP A 323 -23.03 8.09 4.77
C ASP A 323 -22.19 6.81 4.61
N TYR A 324 -21.78 6.49 3.38
CA TYR A 324 -20.90 5.36 3.11
C TYR A 324 -19.50 5.54 3.69
N ALA A 325 -18.87 6.72 3.50
CA ALA A 325 -17.56 6.99 4.11
C ALA A 325 -17.64 6.95 5.65
N ARG A 326 -18.72 7.49 6.24
CA ARG A 326 -19.01 7.37 7.68
C ARG A 326 -19.04 5.92 8.15
N GLN A 327 -19.75 5.05 7.43
CA GLN A 327 -19.83 3.62 7.75
C GLN A 327 -18.47 2.93 7.61
N LEU A 328 -17.74 3.19 6.52
CA LEU A 328 -16.44 2.59 6.27
C LEU A 328 -15.42 2.95 7.36
N ILE A 329 -15.39 4.22 7.78
CA ILE A 329 -14.50 4.70 8.85
C ILE A 329 -14.91 4.15 10.22
N ALA A 330 -16.22 4.05 10.49
CA ALA A 330 -16.74 3.49 11.73
C ALA A 330 -16.48 1.97 11.85
N ALA A 331 -16.33 1.27 10.72
CA ALA A 331 -16.05 -0.16 10.68
C ALA A 331 -14.58 -0.52 10.93
N ILE A 332 -13.66 0.45 10.92
CA ILE A 332 -12.24 0.21 11.20
C ILE A 332 -12.10 -0.32 12.64
N PRO A 333 -11.52 -1.51 12.85
CA PRO A 333 -11.25 -2.01 14.20
C PRO A 333 -10.37 -1.00 14.96
N HIS A 334 -10.89 -0.45 16.06
CA HIS A 334 -10.13 0.52 16.85
C HIS A 334 -9.29 -0.21 17.88
N PHE A 335 -7.98 -0.12 17.68
CA PHE A 335 -7.02 -0.29 18.74
C PHE A 335 -6.76 1.07 19.37
N ASP A 336 -7.43 1.35 20.49
CA ASP A 336 -7.11 2.51 21.33
C ASP A 336 -6.64 1.98 22.70
N PRO A 337 -5.32 2.00 22.97
CA PRO A 337 -4.75 1.59 24.25
C PRO A 337 -5.38 2.32 25.44
N GLU A 338 -5.70 3.61 25.29
CA GLU A 338 -6.28 4.42 26.37
C GLU A 338 -7.76 4.07 26.61
N ALA A 339 -8.53 3.87 25.54
CA ALA A 339 -9.91 3.40 25.68
C ALA A 339 -9.99 1.97 26.26
N ALA A 340 -9.03 1.11 25.90
CA ALA A 340 -8.92 -0.24 26.45
C ALA A 340 -8.57 -0.22 27.95
N MET A 341 -7.66 0.66 28.37
CA MET A 341 -7.35 0.88 29.80
C MET A 341 -8.53 1.46 30.57
N THR A 342 -9.32 2.34 29.97
CA THR A 342 -10.52 2.93 30.59
C THR A 342 -11.61 1.87 30.79
N ARG A 343 -11.91 1.06 29.77
CA ARG A 343 -12.83 -0.09 29.88
C ARG A 343 -12.34 -1.14 30.88
N ALA A 344 -11.03 -1.39 30.95
CA ALA A 344 -10.47 -2.31 31.93
C ALA A 344 -10.65 -1.79 33.38
N ARG A 345 -10.62 -0.47 33.61
CA ARG A 345 -10.91 0.12 34.93
C ARG A 345 -12.39 0.05 35.30
N GLU A 346 -13.30 0.13 34.33
CA GLU A 346 -14.75 -0.01 34.55
C GLU A 346 -15.19 -1.47 34.80
N LEU A 347 -14.41 -2.46 34.33
CA LEU A 347 -14.66 -3.89 34.50
C LEU A 347 -14.04 -4.51 35.76
N VAL A 348 -13.28 -3.74 36.56
CA VAL A 348 -12.83 -4.17 37.89
C VAL A 348 -13.90 -3.72 38.89
N PRO A 349 -14.71 -4.62 39.47
CA PRO A 349 -15.58 -4.23 40.56
C PRO A 349 -14.70 -3.76 41.71
N ALA A 350 -15.05 -2.61 42.31
CA ALA A 350 -14.49 -2.21 43.59
C ALA A 350 -14.82 -3.32 44.61
N GLY A 351 -13.82 -4.11 44.97
CA GLY A 351 -13.93 -5.23 45.89
C GLY A 351 -12.57 -5.55 46.49
#